data_AF-A0A445BCT8-F1
#
_entry.id   AF-A0A445BCT8-F1
#
_cell.length_a   1.000
_cell.length_b   1.000
_cell.length_c   1.000
_cell.angle_alpha   90.00
_cell.angle_beta   90.00
_cell.angle_gamma   90.00
#
_symmetry.space_group_name_H-M   'P 1'
#
loop_
_entity.id
_entity.type
_entity.pdbx_description
1 polymer ?
#
loop_
_entity_poly.entity_id
_entity_poly.type
_entity_poly.pdbx_seq_one_letter_code
_entity_poly.pdbx_strand_id
1 'polypeptide(L)'
;MGVSFNLHKFDPKHSKEIQFQGDATITDHHIIRLTNLDDEGNPLGNRVGRVLFSDPVHLYDHSGFRAGFETTFVFRISKPYNTDYTPGPGDGLAFFLASADTEIPPQSSGMFLGLFNDASDKIVAVEFDTFSNSEVGDPNYPHIGVDINSIRSSKVCYWHFHDAAITTAKITYNSAHKKLTVHVSTYLHTQPDTLTYDVDLSTKLPDKVKVGISASTGQFSQTTEILSWIFKSN
;
A
#
# COMPACT_ATOMS: atom_id res chain seq x y z
N MET A 1 -6.21 3.25 -23.46
CA MET A 1 -7.52 2.86 -22.89
C MET A 1 -7.30 2.67 -21.41
N GLY A 2 -8.02 3.41 -20.57
CA GLY A 2 -7.95 3.24 -19.12
C GLY A 2 -8.41 1.86 -18.67
N VAL A 3 -8.00 1.46 -17.47
CA VAL A 3 -8.41 0.20 -16.83
C VAL A 3 -9.18 0.49 -15.55
N SER A 4 -10.09 -0.40 -15.17
CA SER A 4 -10.83 -0.27 -13.91
C SER A 4 -11.25 -1.63 -13.37
N PHE A 5 -11.28 -1.75 -12.04
CA PHE A 5 -11.86 -2.89 -11.34
C PHE A 5 -12.53 -2.42 -10.05
N ASN A 6 -13.42 -3.26 -9.53
CA ASN A 6 -14.14 -2.99 -8.30
C ASN A 6 -14.36 -4.28 -7.52
N LEU A 7 -13.58 -4.48 -6.46
CA LEU A 7 -13.57 -5.67 -5.64
C LEU A 7 -14.15 -5.33 -4.26
N HIS A 8 -15.46 -5.50 -4.11
CA HIS A 8 -16.17 -5.33 -2.83
C HIS A 8 -16.03 -6.55 -1.90
N LYS A 9 -15.71 -7.72 -2.47
CA LYS A 9 -15.34 -8.97 -1.80
C LYS A 9 -14.41 -9.74 -2.73
N PHE A 10 -13.45 -10.44 -2.17
CA PHE A 10 -12.48 -11.24 -2.91
C PHE A 10 -12.99 -12.68 -3.03
N ASP A 11 -13.76 -12.93 -4.10
CA ASP A 11 -14.14 -14.28 -4.53
C ASP A 11 -12.95 -14.89 -5.29
N PRO A 12 -12.58 -16.16 -5.03
CA PRO A 12 -11.62 -16.89 -5.87
C PRO A 12 -11.90 -16.81 -7.38
N LYS A 13 -13.14 -16.56 -7.81
CA LYS A 13 -13.49 -16.32 -9.22
C LYS A 13 -12.92 -15.01 -9.78
N HIS A 14 -12.71 -14.00 -8.96
CA HIS A 14 -12.03 -12.75 -9.31
C HIS A 14 -10.49 -12.91 -9.28
N SER A 15 -9.95 -14.11 -9.05
CA SER A 15 -8.49 -14.34 -9.05
C SER A 15 -7.81 -14.05 -10.39
N LYS A 16 -8.57 -13.87 -11.47
CA LYS A 16 -8.00 -13.42 -12.76
C LYS A 16 -7.71 -11.93 -12.76
N GLU A 17 -8.41 -11.13 -11.95
CA GLU A 17 -8.23 -9.68 -11.86
C GLU A 17 -7.05 -9.30 -10.97
N ILE A 18 -6.61 -10.18 -10.06
CA ILE A 18 -5.53 -9.91 -9.12
C ILE A 18 -4.46 -11.01 -9.09
N GLN A 19 -3.24 -10.64 -8.74
CA GLN A 19 -2.09 -11.53 -8.58
C GLN A 19 -1.56 -11.41 -7.16
N PHE A 20 -1.24 -12.54 -6.54
CA PHE A 20 -0.65 -12.59 -5.21
C PHE A 20 0.85 -12.88 -5.28
N GLN A 21 1.61 -12.24 -4.41
CA GLN A 21 3.03 -12.50 -4.18
C GLN A 21 3.29 -12.58 -2.68
N GLY A 22 4.32 -13.35 -2.31
CA GLY A 22 4.67 -13.57 -0.91
C GLY A 22 3.54 -14.27 -0.14
N ASP A 23 3.28 -13.77 1.05
CA ASP A 23 2.33 -14.34 2.01
C ASP A 23 0.86 -13.98 1.74
N ALA A 24 0.58 -13.13 0.74
CA ALA A 24 -0.76 -12.64 0.50
C ALA A 24 -1.72 -13.78 0.12
N THR A 25 -2.88 -13.83 0.78
CA THR A 25 -3.90 -14.87 0.60
C THR A 25 -5.31 -14.33 0.74
N ILE A 26 -6.30 -15.05 0.20
CA ILE A 26 -7.72 -14.78 0.43
C ILE A 26 -8.18 -15.67 1.60
N THR A 27 -8.81 -15.07 2.60
CA THR A 27 -9.38 -15.82 3.73
C THR A 27 -10.76 -16.39 3.38
N ASP A 28 -11.27 -17.30 4.22
CA ASP A 28 -12.63 -17.85 4.09
C ASP A 28 -13.74 -16.79 4.19
N HIS A 29 -13.40 -15.58 4.66
CA HIS A 29 -14.31 -14.44 4.73
C HIS A 29 -14.26 -13.53 3.49
N HIS A 30 -13.57 -13.96 2.42
CA HIS A 30 -13.44 -13.21 1.17
C HIS A 30 -12.77 -11.84 1.33
N ILE A 31 -11.80 -11.75 2.24
CA ILE A 31 -10.90 -10.60 2.41
C ILE A 31 -9.48 -11.04 2.07
N ILE A 32 -8.64 -10.10 1.64
CA ILE A 32 -7.22 -10.37 1.45
C ILE A 32 -6.51 -10.15 2.77
N ARG A 33 -5.68 -11.10 3.19
CA ARG A 33 -4.70 -10.94 4.25
C ARG A 33 -3.32 -10.89 3.62
N LEU A 34 -2.57 -9.81 3.85
CA LEU A 34 -1.26 -9.60 3.22
C LEU A 34 -0.11 -10.24 3.99
N THR A 35 -0.25 -10.47 5.29
CA THR A 35 0.79 -11.06 6.16
C THR A 35 0.25 -12.28 6.90
N ASN A 36 1.02 -13.38 6.94
CA ASN A 36 0.55 -14.64 7.50
C ASN A 36 0.50 -14.65 9.03
N LEU A 37 -0.31 -15.57 9.56
CA LEU A 37 -0.46 -15.84 10.98
C LEU A 37 0.13 -17.22 11.32
N ASP A 38 0.45 -17.45 12.59
CA ASP A 38 0.71 -18.79 13.13
C ASP A 38 -0.61 -19.60 13.27
N ASP A 39 -0.49 -20.85 13.73
CA ASP A 39 -1.62 -21.77 13.90
C ASP A 39 -2.60 -21.30 15.00
N GLU A 40 -2.13 -20.45 15.93
CA GLU A 40 -2.93 -19.83 16.98
C GLU A 40 -3.58 -18.50 16.54
N GLY A 41 -3.31 -18.03 15.32
CA GLY A 41 -3.87 -16.79 14.77
C GLY A 41 -3.11 -15.51 15.14
N ASN A 42 -1.86 -15.60 15.61
CA ASN A 42 -1.01 -14.44 15.86
C ASN A 42 -0.22 -14.05 14.62
N PRO A 43 -0.02 -12.74 14.35
CA PRO A 43 0.74 -12.29 13.19
C PRO A 43 2.23 -12.62 13.31
N LEU A 44 2.77 -13.23 12.26
CA LEU A 44 4.19 -13.60 12.16
C LEU A 44 5.06 -12.39 11.82
N GLY A 45 6.29 -12.37 12.34
CA GLY A 45 7.31 -11.37 11.98
C GLY A 45 8.04 -11.72 10.68
N ASN A 46 8.73 -10.73 10.11
CA ASN A 46 9.49 -10.84 8.86
C ASN A 46 8.68 -11.44 7.69
N ARG A 47 7.43 -11.00 7.53
CA ARG A 47 6.54 -11.41 6.43
C ARG A 47 6.35 -10.29 5.44
N VAL A 48 6.12 -10.66 4.18
CA VAL A 48 5.78 -9.74 3.10
C VAL A 48 4.68 -10.38 2.27
N GLY A 49 3.65 -9.62 1.92
CA GLY A 49 2.73 -10.03 0.89
C GLY A 49 2.22 -8.85 0.08
N ARG A 50 1.99 -9.12 -1.21
CA ARG A 50 1.48 -8.14 -2.17
C ARG A 50 0.28 -8.70 -2.90
N VAL A 51 -0.72 -7.86 -3.10
CA VAL A 51 -1.76 -8.07 -4.11
C VAL A 51 -1.57 -7.04 -5.21
N LEU A 52 -1.58 -7.48 -6.47
CA LEU A 52 -1.43 -6.63 -7.64
C LEU A 52 -2.63 -6.78 -8.55
N PHE A 53 -2.99 -5.73 -9.27
CA PHE A 53 -3.94 -5.84 -10.37
C PHE A 53 -3.28 -6.56 -11.56
N SER A 54 -4.03 -7.45 -12.22
CA SER A 54 -3.51 -8.33 -13.28
C SER A 54 -3.19 -7.59 -14.58
N ASP A 55 -3.95 -6.56 -14.95
CA ASP A 55 -3.65 -5.82 -16.17
C ASP A 55 -2.72 -4.63 -15.88
N PRO A 56 -1.73 -4.35 -16.75
CA PRO A 56 -0.88 -3.19 -16.61
C PRO A 56 -1.67 -1.90 -16.87
N VAL A 57 -1.36 -0.86 -16.10
CA VAL A 57 -1.85 0.50 -16.27
C VAL A 57 -0.89 1.26 -17.19
N HIS A 58 -1.40 1.85 -18.27
CA HIS A 58 -0.60 2.66 -19.18
C HIS A 58 -0.64 4.12 -18.71
N LEU A 59 0.46 4.63 -18.16
CA LEU A 59 0.57 5.98 -17.59
C LEU A 59 0.75 7.07 -18.64
N TYR A 60 1.48 6.81 -19.71
CA TYR A 60 1.80 7.82 -20.71
C TYR A 60 2.28 7.22 -22.03
N ASP A 61 2.17 7.97 -23.12
CA ASP A 61 2.77 7.59 -24.41
C ASP A 61 3.43 8.77 -25.14
N HIS A 62 3.97 8.48 -26.32
CA HIS A 62 4.63 9.45 -27.21
C HIS A 62 3.65 10.38 -27.96
N SER A 63 2.34 10.13 -27.92
CA SER A 63 1.32 11.02 -28.48
C SER A 63 1.02 12.23 -27.59
N GLY A 64 1.53 12.21 -26.35
CA GLY A 64 1.24 13.21 -25.33
C GLY A 64 0.17 12.78 -24.33
N PHE A 65 -0.35 11.56 -24.42
CA PHE A 65 -1.29 11.01 -23.45
C PHE A 65 -0.64 10.90 -22.06
N ARG A 66 -1.40 11.23 -21.01
CA ARG A 66 -1.00 11.12 -19.60
C ARG A 66 -2.21 10.70 -18.75
N ALA A 67 -2.17 9.50 -18.18
CA ALA A 67 -3.24 8.95 -17.36
C ALA A 67 -3.26 9.56 -15.96
N GLY A 68 -4.44 9.97 -15.52
CA GLY A 68 -4.79 10.13 -14.12
C GLY A 68 -5.43 8.85 -13.59
N PHE A 69 -5.46 8.69 -12.27
CA PHE A 69 -6.14 7.57 -11.64
C PHE A 69 -6.81 7.96 -10.33
N GLU A 70 -7.77 7.14 -9.93
CA GLU A 70 -8.36 7.13 -8.61
C GLU A 70 -8.35 5.69 -8.09
N THR A 71 -7.96 5.51 -6.83
CA THR A 71 -8.07 4.24 -6.13
C THR A 71 -8.71 4.48 -4.76
N THR A 72 -9.53 3.54 -4.33
CA THR A 72 -10.07 3.51 -2.97
C THR A 72 -9.95 2.10 -2.45
N PHE A 73 -9.35 1.93 -1.28
CA PHE A 73 -9.34 0.65 -0.60
C PHE A 73 -9.70 0.81 0.87
N VAL A 74 -10.36 -0.22 1.38
CA VAL A 74 -10.75 -0.31 2.78
C VAL A 74 -9.90 -1.39 3.41
N PHE A 75 -9.23 -1.07 4.49
CA PHE A 75 -8.29 -1.96 5.16
C PHE A 75 -8.46 -1.93 6.68
N ARG A 76 -7.86 -2.92 7.33
CA ARG A 76 -7.74 -3.02 8.78
C ARG A 76 -6.33 -3.46 9.12
N ILE A 77 -5.70 -2.75 10.05
CA ILE A 77 -4.44 -3.15 10.69
C ILE A 77 -4.73 -3.44 12.14
N SER A 78 -4.31 -4.62 12.62
CA SER A 78 -4.52 -5.05 13.99
C SER A 78 -3.22 -5.56 14.61
N LYS A 79 -2.92 -5.06 15.81
CA LYS A 79 -1.81 -5.54 16.64
C LYS A 79 -2.03 -7.00 17.10
N PRO A 80 -0.98 -7.71 17.54
CA PRO A 80 -1.11 -9.05 18.11
C PRO A 80 -2.03 -9.06 19.35
N TYR A 81 -2.81 -10.13 19.52
CA TYR A 81 -3.84 -10.23 20.55
C TYR A 81 -3.32 -10.30 22.00
N ASN A 82 -2.06 -10.70 22.22
CA ASN A 82 -1.54 -11.10 23.54
C ASN A 82 -0.41 -10.22 24.09
N THR A 83 -0.23 -9.00 23.59
CA THR A 83 0.90 -8.16 23.99
C THR A 83 0.46 -6.78 24.49
N ASP A 84 0.14 -6.70 25.78
CA ASP A 84 -0.07 -5.44 26.51
C ASP A 84 1.21 -4.55 26.56
N TYR A 85 2.36 -5.07 26.09
CA TYR A 85 3.68 -4.46 26.23
C TYR A 85 4.49 -4.33 24.93
N THR A 86 3.93 -4.61 23.76
CA THR A 86 4.66 -4.38 22.49
C THR A 86 4.50 -2.92 22.01
N PRO A 87 5.58 -2.27 21.53
CA PRO A 87 5.62 -0.84 21.18
C PRO A 87 4.73 -0.39 20.01
N GLY A 88 3.88 -1.26 19.46
CA GLY A 88 2.91 -0.93 18.42
C GLY A 88 2.83 -2.02 17.35
N PRO A 89 1.81 -2.00 16.48
CA PRO A 89 1.82 -2.80 15.27
C PRO A 89 2.94 -2.31 14.34
N GLY A 90 3.65 -3.25 13.71
CA GLY A 90 4.61 -2.96 12.67
C GLY A 90 4.46 -3.91 11.48
N ASP A 91 4.76 -3.48 10.26
CA ASP A 91 5.44 -2.21 9.92
C ASP A 91 4.56 -1.24 9.11
N GLY A 92 3.47 -1.75 8.51
CA GLY A 92 2.52 -0.90 7.78
C GLY A 92 2.00 -1.54 6.51
N LEU A 93 1.45 -0.71 5.64
CA LEU A 93 1.00 -1.08 4.29
C LEU A 93 1.36 0.04 3.30
N ALA A 94 1.45 -0.27 2.01
CA ALA A 94 1.59 0.72 0.96
C ALA A 94 0.75 0.39 -0.28
N PHE A 95 0.10 1.41 -0.86
CA PHE A 95 -0.38 1.34 -2.24
C PHE A 95 0.76 1.77 -3.17
N PHE A 96 1.06 1.00 -4.20
CA PHE A 96 2.23 1.24 -5.04
C PHE A 96 1.97 1.12 -6.53
N LEU A 97 2.82 1.80 -7.30
CA LEU A 97 2.99 1.67 -8.74
C LEU A 97 4.43 1.23 -9.00
N ALA A 98 4.62 0.16 -9.76
CA ALA A 98 5.93 -0.39 -10.09
C ALA A 98 5.97 -0.92 -11.53
N SER A 99 7.15 -1.36 -12.00
CA SER A 99 7.28 -1.98 -13.31
C SER A 99 6.31 -3.17 -13.49
N ALA A 100 5.94 -3.45 -14.75
CA ALA A 100 4.93 -4.47 -15.04
C ALA A 100 5.33 -5.90 -14.63
N ASP A 101 6.63 -6.13 -14.44
CA ASP A 101 7.30 -7.36 -14.05
C ASP A 101 7.78 -7.35 -12.58
N THR A 102 7.28 -6.41 -11.77
CA THR A 102 7.71 -6.26 -10.37
C THR A 102 7.59 -7.56 -9.56
N GLU A 103 8.65 -7.89 -8.83
CA GLU A 103 8.71 -8.96 -7.82
C GLU A 103 9.05 -8.38 -6.45
N ILE A 104 8.85 -9.17 -5.38
CA ILE A 104 9.22 -8.77 -4.03
C ILE A 104 10.74 -8.74 -3.95
N PRO A 105 11.39 -7.59 -3.66
CA PRO A 105 12.84 -7.56 -3.54
C PRO A 105 13.31 -8.42 -2.36
N PRO A 106 14.49 -9.05 -2.45
CA PRO A 106 15.06 -9.76 -1.30
C PRO A 106 15.29 -8.79 -0.14
N GLN A 107 15.09 -9.28 1.09
CA GLN A 107 15.32 -8.52 2.33
C GLN A 107 14.49 -7.23 2.46
N SER A 108 13.30 -7.20 1.85
CA SER A 108 12.39 -6.04 1.87
C SER A 108 11.29 -6.09 2.93
N SER A 109 11.36 -6.99 3.92
CA SER A 109 10.39 -7.04 5.02
C SER A 109 10.59 -5.90 6.03
N GLY A 110 9.59 -5.67 6.89
CA GLY A 110 9.63 -4.64 7.93
C GLY A 110 9.51 -3.24 7.34
N MET A 111 10.39 -2.33 7.77
CA MET A 111 10.43 -0.94 7.32
C MET A 111 10.39 -0.75 5.79
N PHE A 112 10.82 -1.75 4.99
CA PHE A 112 10.85 -1.64 3.53
C PHE A 112 9.54 -2.04 2.82
N LEU A 113 8.52 -2.45 3.58
CA LEU A 113 7.14 -2.70 3.14
C LEU A 113 6.98 -3.67 1.96
N GLY A 114 7.96 -4.52 1.67
CA GLY A 114 7.96 -5.43 0.52
C GLY A 114 8.21 -4.74 -0.83
N LEU A 115 8.67 -3.49 -0.80
CA LEU A 115 8.79 -2.63 -1.96
C LEU A 115 10.23 -2.28 -2.30
N PHE A 116 11.07 -2.02 -1.30
CA PHE A 116 12.41 -1.48 -1.52
C PHE A 116 13.49 -2.44 -1.02
N ASN A 117 14.61 -2.51 -1.72
CA ASN A 117 15.86 -3.02 -1.17
C ASN A 117 17.06 -2.11 -1.46
N ASP A 118 16.91 -1.20 -2.43
CA ASP A 118 17.84 -0.12 -2.73
C ASP A 118 17.12 1.12 -3.31
N ALA A 119 17.86 2.19 -3.57
CA ALA A 119 17.32 3.47 -4.07
C ALA A 119 17.15 3.52 -5.60
N SER A 120 17.39 2.41 -6.31
CA SER A 120 17.29 2.34 -7.78
C SER A 120 15.95 1.78 -8.27
N ASP A 121 15.12 1.30 -7.35
CA ASP A 121 13.79 0.79 -7.62
C ASP A 121 12.89 1.88 -8.23
N LYS A 122 12.27 1.58 -9.38
CA LYS A 122 11.30 2.47 -10.04
C LYS A 122 9.91 2.24 -9.45
N ILE A 123 9.74 2.70 -8.22
CA ILE A 123 8.51 2.52 -7.43
C ILE A 123 8.05 3.87 -6.93
N VAL A 124 6.75 4.13 -7.09
CA VAL A 124 6.07 5.22 -6.39
C VAL A 124 5.04 4.60 -5.47
N ALA A 125 5.07 4.96 -4.19
CA ALA A 125 4.16 4.42 -3.21
C ALA A 125 3.52 5.51 -2.34
N VAL A 126 2.37 5.16 -1.77
CA VAL A 126 1.75 5.85 -0.64
C VAL A 126 1.75 4.87 0.51
N GLU A 127 2.61 5.11 1.49
CA GLU A 127 2.74 4.29 2.69
C GLU A 127 1.79 4.76 3.80
N PHE A 128 1.37 3.79 4.62
CA PHE A 128 0.58 3.93 5.83
C PHE A 128 1.39 3.24 6.92
N ASP A 129 2.31 4.00 7.48
CA ASP A 129 3.35 3.51 8.36
C ASP A 129 2.87 3.56 9.81
N THR A 130 2.94 2.41 10.47
CA THR A 130 2.55 2.25 11.88
C THR A 130 3.73 2.19 12.83
N PHE A 131 4.96 2.07 12.33
CA PHE A 131 6.16 1.86 13.11
C PHE A 131 7.31 2.78 12.66
N SER A 132 7.65 3.75 13.51
CA SER A 132 8.69 4.75 13.22
C SER A 132 10.11 4.16 13.24
N ASN A 133 10.75 4.10 12.07
CA ASN A 133 12.15 3.75 11.87
C ASN A 133 13.01 5.00 11.61
N SER A 134 13.56 5.58 12.68
CA SER A 134 14.42 6.78 12.60
C SER A 134 15.63 6.65 11.66
N GLU A 135 16.12 5.44 11.44
CA GLU A 135 17.22 5.08 10.55
C GLU A 135 16.92 5.33 9.07
N VAL A 136 15.67 5.18 8.64
CA VAL A 136 15.22 5.50 7.28
C VAL A 136 14.60 6.89 7.16
N GLY A 137 14.40 7.56 8.29
CA GLY A 137 14.05 8.98 8.35
C GLY A 137 12.63 9.28 8.77
N ASP A 138 11.94 8.29 9.34
CA ASP A 138 10.55 8.45 9.71
C ASP A 138 10.36 9.50 10.80
N PRO A 139 9.23 10.23 10.76
CA PRO A 139 8.82 11.00 11.92
C PRO A 139 8.55 10.07 13.11
N ASN A 140 8.64 10.59 14.32
CA ASN A 140 8.41 9.85 15.57
C ASN A 140 6.92 9.58 15.88
N TYR A 141 6.11 9.39 14.84
CA TYR A 141 4.67 9.12 14.92
C TYR A 141 4.22 8.28 13.71
N PRO A 142 3.09 7.54 13.82
CA PRO A 142 2.46 6.91 12.66
C PRO A 142 2.14 7.95 11.59
N HIS A 143 2.43 7.64 10.33
CA HIS A 143 2.38 8.63 9.27
C HIS A 143 1.87 8.05 7.95
N ILE A 144 1.37 8.95 7.10
CA ILE A 144 1.14 8.68 5.69
C ILE A 144 2.31 9.31 4.93
N GLY A 145 2.90 8.55 4.03
CA GLY A 145 4.06 8.95 3.24
C GLY A 145 3.82 8.92 1.74
N VAL A 146 4.64 9.64 0.98
CA VAL A 146 4.73 9.52 -0.48
C VAL A 146 6.17 9.21 -0.83
N ASP A 147 6.37 8.00 -1.34
CA ASP A 147 7.68 7.42 -1.60
C ASP A 147 7.97 7.49 -3.07
N ILE A 148 9.14 8.03 -3.41
CA ILE A 148 9.59 8.17 -4.80
C ILE A 148 10.93 7.48 -4.92
N ASN A 149 10.93 6.24 -5.41
CA ASN A 149 12.10 5.40 -5.66
C ASN A 149 12.97 5.15 -4.41
N SER A 150 12.41 5.28 -3.21
CA SER A 150 13.11 5.17 -1.93
C SER A 150 12.10 5.06 -0.81
N ILE A 151 12.37 4.22 0.20
CA ILE A 151 11.57 4.13 1.43
C ILE A 151 11.57 5.43 2.24
N ARG A 152 12.65 6.24 2.14
CA ARG A 152 12.63 7.58 2.72
C ARG A 152 11.60 8.44 1.99
N SER A 153 10.44 8.60 2.62
CA SER A 153 9.33 9.42 2.17
C SER A 153 9.75 10.81 1.70
N SER A 154 9.29 11.21 0.51
CA SER A 154 9.50 12.57 -0.02
C SER A 154 8.62 13.60 0.67
N LYS A 155 7.50 13.17 1.25
CA LYS A 155 6.62 13.99 2.06
C LYS A 155 5.79 13.09 2.98
N VAL A 156 5.67 13.51 4.24
CA VAL A 156 4.85 12.82 5.24
C VAL A 156 3.77 13.74 5.79
N CYS A 157 2.69 13.16 6.31
CA CYS A 157 1.82 13.82 7.29
C CYS A 157 1.53 12.86 8.45
N TYR A 158 1.16 13.44 9.60
CA TYR A 158 0.67 12.66 10.74
C TYR A 158 -0.57 11.85 10.33
N TRP A 159 -0.62 10.59 10.77
CA TRP A 159 -1.78 9.73 10.60
C TRP A 159 -2.41 9.45 11.97
N HIS A 160 -3.70 9.79 12.12
CA HIS A 160 -4.50 9.41 13.28
C HIS A 160 -4.86 7.92 13.21
N PHE A 161 -3.84 7.07 13.33
CA PHE A 161 -3.99 5.64 13.32
C PHE A 161 -4.80 5.14 14.53
N HIS A 162 -5.73 4.23 14.27
CA HIS A 162 -6.51 3.54 15.29
C HIS A 162 -6.41 2.03 15.08
N ASP A 163 -5.90 1.33 16.07
CA ASP A 163 -5.76 -0.13 16.06
C ASP A 163 -7.11 -0.82 15.78
N ALA A 164 -7.08 -1.81 14.88
CA ALA A 164 -8.21 -2.58 14.40
C ALA A 164 -9.37 -1.79 13.77
N ALA A 165 -9.21 -0.47 13.57
CA ALA A 165 -10.24 0.35 12.95
C ALA A 165 -10.33 0.08 11.45
N ILE A 166 -11.56 -0.04 10.95
CA ILE A 166 -11.81 -0.07 9.50
C ILE A 166 -11.46 1.31 8.94
N THR A 167 -10.46 1.35 8.08
CA THR A 167 -9.88 2.58 7.53
C THR A 167 -10.05 2.60 6.03
N THR A 168 -10.48 3.74 5.49
CA THR A 168 -10.62 3.97 4.04
C THR A 168 -9.49 4.88 3.58
N ALA A 169 -8.72 4.43 2.60
CA ALA A 169 -7.76 5.23 1.88
C ALA A 169 -8.29 5.54 0.48
N LYS A 170 -8.38 6.83 0.14
CA LYS A 170 -8.67 7.32 -1.21
C LYS A 170 -7.46 8.06 -1.75
N ILE A 171 -6.95 7.61 -2.88
CA ILE A 171 -5.78 8.22 -3.54
C ILE A 171 -6.17 8.62 -4.96
N THR A 172 -5.87 9.86 -5.34
CA THR A 172 -6.10 10.38 -6.69
C THR A 172 -4.83 10.95 -7.27
N TYR A 173 -4.54 10.65 -8.52
CA TYR A 173 -3.50 11.32 -9.31
C TYR A 173 -4.12 12.11 -10.45
N ASN A 174 -3.93 13.43 -10.42
CA ASN A 174 -4.29 14.31 -11.51
C ASN A 174 -3.08 14.54 -12.42
N SER A 175 -3.08 13.93 -13.61
CA SER A 175 -1.96 14.00 -14.56
C SER A 175 -1.76 15.39 -15.17
N ALA A 176 -2.83 16.15 -15.37
CA ALA A 176 -2.75 17.52 -15.91
C ALA A 176 -2.03 18.47 -14.94
N HIS A 177 -2.28 18.30 -13.64
CA HIS A 177 -1.64 19.09 -12.58
C HIS A 177 -0.43 18.41 -11.95
N LYS A 178 -0.10 17.18 -12.36
CA LYS A 178 0.98 16.36 -11.79
C LYS A 178 0.91 16.28 -10.27
N LYS A 179 -0.30 16.04 -9.74
CA LYS A 179 -0.59 16.11 -8.31
C LYS A 179 -1.21 14.82 -7.80
N LEU A 180 -0.56 14.22 -6.81
CA LEU A 180 -1.06 13.11 -6.01
C LEU A 180 -1.74 13.66 -4.76
N THR A 181 -2.94 13.17 -4.46
CA THR A 181 -3.71 13.52 -3.26
C THR A 181 -4.14 12.24 -2.57
N VAL A 182 -3.94 12.18 -1.25
CA VAL A 182 -4.30 11.07 -0.38
C VAL A 182 -5.27 11.60 0.67
N HIS A 183 -6.37 10.89 0.88
CA HIS A 183 -7.31 11.10 1.97
C HIS A 183 -7.49 9.79 2.73
N VAL A 184 -7.36 9.83 4.04
CA VAL A 184 -7.48 8.66 4.91
C VAL A 184 -8.52 8.95 5.99
N SER A 185 -9.51 8.08 6.13
CA SER A 185 -10.59 8.28 7.08
C SER A 185 -10.99 7.00 7.79
N THR A 186 -11.50 7.16 9.01
CA THR A 186 -12.08 6.11 9.83
C THR A 186 -13.26 6.68 10.59
N TYR A 187 -14.19 5.84 11.05
CA TYR A 187 -15.35 6.28 11.83
C TYR A 187 -14.97 6.86 13.21
N LEU A 188 -13.74 6.62 13.67
CA LEU A 188 -13.20 7.10 14.94
C LEU A 188 -12.63 8.53 14.86
N HIS A 189 -12.44 9.08 13.67
CA HIS A 189 -11.87 10.40 13.46
C HIS A 189 -12.73 11.22 12.49
N THR A 190 -13.13 12.42 12.91
CA THR A 190 -14.16 13.21 12.22
C THR A 190 -13.68 13.92 10.96
N GLN A 191 -12.36 14.08 10.79
CA GLN A 191 -11.76 14.70 9.61
C GLN A 191 -10.81 13.70 8.93
N PRO A 192 -10.67 13.72 7.60
CA PRO A 192 -9.71 12.86 6.93
C PRO A 192 -8.29 13.40 7.09
N ASP A 193 -7.33 12.54 7.43
CA ASP A 193 -5.92 12.85 7.25
C ASP A 193 -5.64 13.02 5.75
N THR A 194 -4.98 14.11 5.39
CA THR A 194 -4.81 14.50 3.99
C THR A 194 -3.36 14.83 3.66
N LEU A 195 -2.86 14.24 2.58
CA LEU A 195 -1.53 14.52 2.04
C LEU A 195 -1.63 14.86 0.56
N THR A 196 -0.88 15.88 0.13
CA THR A 196 -0.76 16.22 -1.30
C THR A 196 0.71 16.33 -1.68
N TYR A 197 1.06 15.83 -2.85
CA TYR A 197 2.42 15.85 -3.36
C TYR A 197 2.44 16.10 -4.87
N ASP A 198 3.27 17.06 -5.30
CA ASP A 198 3.44 17.37 -6.72
C ASP A 198 4.51 16.43 -7.29
N VAL A 199 4.10 15.56 -8.22
CA VAL A 199 4.95 14.56 -8.86
C VAL A 199 4.54 14.31 -10.31
N ASP A 200 5.53 14.35 -11.20
CA ASP A 200 5.38 13.88 -12.57
C ASP A 200 5.69 12.38 -12.67
N LEU A 201 4.66 11.53 -12.62
CA LEU A 201 4.84 10.08 -12.68
C LEU A 201 5.54 9.63 -13.98
N SER A 202 5.39 10.37 -15.07
CA SER A 202 6.05 10.04 -16.36
C SER A 202 7.57 10.23 -16.33
N THR A 203 8.10 10.88 -15.29
CA THR A 203 9.55 11.02 -15.06
C THR A 203 10.10 10.02 -14.05
N LYS A 204 9.23 9.28 -13.36
CA LYS A 204 9.60 8.38 -12.25
C LYS A 204 9.38 6.91 -12.59
N LEU A 205 8.35 6.62 -13.37
CA LEU A 205 7.90 5.28 -13.70
C LEU A 205 8.00 5.02 -15.22
N PRO A 206 8.06 3.75 -15.64
CA PRO A 206 7.88 3.39 -17.06
C PRO A 206 6.47 3.72 -17.54
N ASP A 207 6.27 3.64 -18.86
CA ASP A 207 4.99 3.88 -19.52
C ASP A 207 3.90 2.91 -19.05
N LYS A 208 4.25 1.64 -18.84
CA LYS A 208 3.36 0.60 -18.32
C LYS A 208 3.79 0.15 -16.93
N VAL A 209 2.84 0.19 -16.00
CA VAL A 209 3.07 -0.16 -14.59
C VAL A 209 2.05 -1.17 -14.09
N LYS A 210 2.40 -1.87 -13.03
CA LYS A 210 1.45 -2.57 -12.17
C LYS A 210 1.07 -1.70 -11.00
N VAL A 211 -0.18 -1.81 -10.57
CA VAL A 211 -0.67 -1.21 -9.33
C VAL A 211 -0.91 -2.32 -8.32
N GLY A 212 -0.59 -2.07 -7.06
CA GLY A 212 -0.72 -3.07 -6.02
C GLY A 212 -0.85 -2.47 -4.63
N ILE A 213 -1.12 -3.35 -3.68
CA ILE A 213 -1.07 -3.09 -2.25
C ILE A 213 -0.09 -4.08 -1.65
N SER A 214 0.90 -3.57 -0.93
CA SER A 214 1.93 -4.33 -0.23
C SER A 214 1.77 -4.12 1.27
N ALA A 215 2.12 -5.11 2.06
CA ALA A 215 2.29 -4.95 3.50
C ALA A 215 3.40 -5.88 3.99
N SER A 216 3.99 -5.51 5.11
CA SER A 216 5.02 -6.35 5.72
C SER A 216 5.05 -6.24 7.24
N THR A 217 5.71 -7.20 7.84
CA THR A 217 6.07 -7.23 9.26
C THR A 217 7.57 -7.43 9.38
N GLY A 218 8.17 -6.91 10.44
CA GLY A 218 9.57 -7.02 10.80
C GLY A 218 9.71 -7.70 12.16
N GLN A 219 10.44 -7.06 13.07
CA GLN A 219 10.54 -7.50 14.46
C GLN A 219 9.20 -7.35 15.20
N PHE A 220 8.47 -6.27 14.91
CA PHE A 220 7.08 -6.12 15.33
C PHE A 220 6.17 -6.65 14.23
N SER A 221 5.00 -7.11 14.61
CA SER A 221 4.07 -7.75 13.70
C SER A 221 2.67 -7.18 13.83
N GLN A 222 1.92 -7.34 12.75
CA GLN A 222 0.52 -6.92 12.65
C GLN A 222 -0.19 -7.82 11.64
N THR A 223 -1.50 -7.89 11.80
CA THR A 223 -2.38 -8.40 10.75
C THR A 223 -2.75 -7.24 9.84
N THR A 224 -2.50 -7.37 8.53
CA THR A 224 -2.95 -6.39 7.52
C THR A 224 -3.96 -7.04 6.58
N GLU A 225 -5.19 -6.54 6.61
CA GLU A 225 -6.31 -7.05 5.82
C GLU A 225 -6.88 -5.98 4.88
N ILE A 226 -7.15 -6.36 3.63
CA ILE A 226 -7.85 -5.54 2.64
C ILE A 226 -9.27 -6.09 2.49
N LEU A 227 -10.25 -5.25 2.80
CA LEU A 227 -11.67 -5.59 2.82
C LEU A 227 -12.33 -5.28 1.48
N SER A 228 -11.88 -4.23 0.79
CA SER A 228 -12.29 -3.93 -0.58
C SER A 228 -11.24 -3.08 -1.29
N TRP A 229 -11.22 -3.15 -2.62
CA TRP A 229 -10.31 -2.36 -3.44
C TRP A 229 -10.94 -2.00 -4.79
N ILE A 230 -10.92 -0.72 -5.11
CA ILE A 230 -11.47 -0.12 -6.33
C ILE A 230 -10.37 0.69 -6.97
N PHE A 231 -10.20 0.55 -8.28
CA PHE A 231 -9.24 1.33 -9.06
C PHE A 231 -9.85 1.74 -10.39
N LYS A 232 -9.48 2.92 -10.87
CA LYS A 232 -9.80 3.41 -12.21
C LYS A 232 -8.70 4.33 -12.73
N SER A 233 -8.28 4.13 -13.97
CA SER A 233 -7.50 5.11 -14.74
C SER A 233 -8.30 5.60 -15.96
N ASN A 234 -7.92 6.75 -16.52
CA ASN A 234 -8.40 7.19 -17.84
C ASN A 234 -7.45 6.82 -18.98
#